data_AF-A0A1G1GKK1-F1
#
_entry.id   AF-A0A1G1GKK1-F1
#
_cell.length_a   1.000
_cell.length_b   1.000
_cell.length_c   1.000
_cell.angle_alpha   90.00
_cell.angle_beta   90.00
_cell.angle_gamma   90.00
#
_symmetry.space_group_name_H-M   'P 1'
#
loop_
_entity.id
_entity.type
_entity.pdbx_description
1 polymer ?
#
loop_
_entity_poly.entity_id
_entity_poly.type
_entity_poly.pdbx_seq_one_letter_code
_entity_poly.pdbx_strand_id
1 'polypeptide(L)'
;MNIDGYIASQFDGKHFKLHRIILGVENSDVNIDHINGDKSDNRKINLRLCTYMQNNHNQKLAKNNNSGYKGVYFRSKTSKWEANISFNYKRYHLGVFNSKEEAAQAYNKAAIKYYGEFANLNKITQDYVIATCQ
;
A
#
# COMPACT_ATOMS: atom_id res chain seq x y z
N MET A 1 -2.71 18.29 13.07
CA MET A 1 -2.91 16.93 12.49
C MET A 1 -3.74 16.13 13.50
N ASN A 2 -4.77 15.39 13.09
CA ASN A 2 -5.61 14.60 14.00
C ASN A 2 -4.98 13.22 14.31
N ILE A 3 -5.62 12.42 15.17
CA ILE A 3 -5.11 11.09 15.58
C ILE A 3 -4.95 10.11 14.41
N ASP A 4 -5.73 10.28 13.34
CA ASP A 4 -5.64 9.48 12.12
C ASP A 4 -4.56 9.97 11.15
N GLY A 5 -3.85 11.06 11.47
CA GLY A 5 -2.79 11.64 10.65
C GLY A 5 -3.26 12.62 9.57
N TYR A 6 -4.52 13.07 9.58
CA TYR A 6 -5.04 14.05 8.62
C TYR A 6 -4.87 15.49 9.11
N ILE A 7 -4.68 16.42 8.17
CA ILE A 7 -4.89 17.84 8.44
C ILE A 7 -6.40 18.07 8.54
N ALA A 8 -6.84 18.58 9.69
CA ALA A 8 -8.24 18.80 9.99
C ALA A 8 -8.42 20.15 10.67
N SER A 9 -9.55 20.81 10.40
CA SER A 9 -10.03 21.98 11.14
C SER A 9 -11.26 21.60 11.96
N GLN A 10 -11.46 22.28 13.08
CA GLN A 10 -12.67 22.15 13.91
C GLN A 10 -13.51 23.41 13.72
N PHE A 11 -14.80 23.24 13.41
CA PHE A 11 -15.75 24.34 13.34
C PHE A 11 -17.09 23.85 13.89
N ASP A 12 -17.67 24.60 14.84
CA ASP A 12 -18.94 24.24 15.51
C ASP A 12 -18.94 22.81 16.09
N GLY A 13 -17.84 22.41 16.74
CA GLY A 13 -17.65 21.06 17.30
C GLY A 13 -17.44 19.94 16.29
N LYS A 14 -17.61 20.20 14.99
CA LYS A 14 -17.40 19.21 13.91
C LYS A 14 -15.96 19.26 13.40
N HIS A 15 -15.41 18.08 13.11
CA HIS A 15 -14.08 17.93 12.53
C HIS A 15 -14.19 17.77 11.02
N PHE A 16 -13.51 18.65 10.28
CA PHE A 16 -13.47 18.59 8.82
C PHE A 16 -12.08 18.17 8.35
N LYS A 17 -12.01 17.16 7.48
CA LYS A 17 -10.75 16.70 6.89
C LYS A 17 -10.45 17.52 5.64
N LEU A 18 -9.26 18.11 5.57
CA LEU A 18 -8.88 19.05 4.50
C LEU A 18 -9.00 18.44 3.10
N HIS A 19 -8.53 17.21 2.88
CA HIS A 19 -8.65 16.52 1.59
C HIS A 19 -10.11 16.38 1.11
N ARG A 20 -11.09 16.29 2.02
CA ARG A 20 -12.52 16.21 1.66
C ARG A 20 -13.04 17.56 1.19
N ILE A 21 -12.68 18.62 1.90
CA ILE A 21 -13.03 20.00 1.54
C ILE A 21 -12.47 20.33 0.14
N ILE A 22 -11.21 19.99 -0.12
CA ILE A 22 -10.53 20.29 -1.39
C ILE A 22 -11.22 19.64 -2.59
N LEU A 23 -11.77 18.44 -2.43
CA LEU A 23 -12.51 17.73 -3.49
C LEU A 23 -14.02 17.99 -3.47
N GLY A 24 -14.54 18.76 -2.50
CA GLY A 24 -15.98 19.05 -2.38
C GLY A 24 -16.81 17.80 -2.08
N VAL A 25 -16.26 16.81 -1.37
CA VAL A 25 -16.95 15.54 -1.09
C VAL A 25 -17.62 15.58 0.27
N GLU A 26 -18.94 15.75 0.26
CA GLU A 26 -19.77 15.78 1.48
C GLU A 26 -20.16 14.38 1.94
N ASN A 27 -20.51 13.48 1.02
CA ASN A 27 -20.94 12.11 1.34
C ASN A 27 -19.83 11.31 2.04
N SER A 28 -20.06 10.95 3.31
CA SER A 28 -19.11 10.22 4.17
C SER A 28 -18.73 8.83 3.66
N ASP A 29 -19.57 8.20 2.83
CA ASP A 29 -19.32 6.84 2.30
C ASP A 29 -18.24 6.82 1.22
N VAL A 30 -17.96 7.97 0.61
CA VAL A 30 -16.90 8.14 -0.38
C VAL A 30 -15.57 8.29 0.33
N ASN A 31 -14.64 7.37 0.09
CA ASN A 31 -13.28 7.45 0.59
C ASN A 31 -12.39 8.23 -0.39
N ILE A 32 -11.41 8.93 0.16
CA ILE A 32 -10.40 9.68 -0.61
C ILE A 32 -9.02 9.11 -0.24
N ASP A 33 -8.37 8.51 -1.22
CA ASP A 33 -7.02 7.97 -1.09
C ASP A 33 -6.01 9.07 -1.41
N HIS A 34 -4.88 9.04 -0.69
CA HIS A 34 -3.71 9.85 -1.00
C HIS A 34 -2.78 8.97 -1.81
N ILE A 35 -2.58 9.27 -3.10
CA ILE A 35 -1.87 8.41 -4.04
C ILE A 35 -0.49 8.03 -3.50
N ASN A 36 0.25 8.97 -2.92
CA ASN A 36 1.57 8.73 -2.30
C ASN A 36 1.53 8.13 -0.87
N GLY A 37 0.34 7.94 -0.30
CA GLY A 37 0.13 7.47 1.07
C GLY A 37 0.51 8.49 2.16
N ASP A 38 0.79 9.74 1.80
CA ASP A 38 1.06 10.85 2.71
C ASP A 38 -0.22 11.67 2.94
N LYS A 39 -0.78 11.54 4.13
CA LYS A 39 -2.02 12.23 4.57
C LYS A 39 -1.86 13.74 4.77
N SER A 40 -0.62 14.23 4.77
CA SER A 40 -0.33 15.67 4.85
C SER A 40 -0.30 16.35 3.48
N ASP A 41 -0.07 15.59 2.40
CA ASP A 41 -0.05 16.10 1.03
C ASP A 41 -1.46 16.15 0.43
N ASN A 42 -2.11 17.29 0.64
CA ASN A 42 -3.50 17.52 0.24
C ASN A 42 -3.62 18.18 -1.15
N ARG A 43 -2.56 18.18 -1.98
CA ARG A 43 -2.63 18.70 -3.35
C ARG A 43 -3.61 17.85 -4.15
N LYS A 44 -4.49 18.48 -4.94
CA LYS A 44 -5.53 17.78 -5.74
C LYS A 44 -4.97 16.63 -6.58
N ILE A 45 -3.78 16.81 -7.17
CA ILE A 45 -3.09 15.79 -7.98
C ILE A 45 -2.70 14.52 -7.19
N ASN A 46 -2.61 14.61 -5.86
CA ASN A 46 -2.30 13.49 -4.96
C ASN A 46 -3.56 12.85 -4.37
N LEU A 47 -4.76 13.34 -4.68
CA LEU A 47 -6.01 12.84 -4.12
C LEU A 47 -6.84 12.13 -5.19
N ARG A 48 -7.46 11.01 -4.83
CA ARG A 48 -8.40 10.30 -5.71
C ARG A 48 -9.57 9.68 -4.93
N LEU A 49 -10.72 9.60 -5.58
CA LEU A 49 -11.87 8.87 -5.04
C LEU A 49 -11.59 7.37 -5.07
N CYS A 50 -12.01 6.67 -4.03
CA CYS A 50 -11.77 5.24 -3.91
C CYS A 50 -12.84 4.56 -3.05
N THR A 51 -12.94 3.24 -3.19
CA THR A 51 -13.62 2.39 -2.20
C THR A 51 -12.70 2.14 -1.00
N TYR A 52 -13.29 1.70 0.11
CA TYR A 52 -12.52 1.26 1.28
C TYR A 52 -11.47 0.18 0.94
N MET A 53 -11.83 -0.78 0.07
CA MET A 53 -10.91 -1.84 -0.36
C MET A 53 -9.76 -1.30 -1.20
N GLN A 54 -10.05 -0.38 -2.14
CA GLN A 54 -9.03 0.27 -2.96
C GLN A 54 -8.04 1.09 -2.11
N ASN A 55 -8.54 1.87 -1.15
CA ASN A 55 -7.69 2.57 -0.18
C ASN A 55 -6.80 1.60 0.60
N ASN A 56 -7.35 0.43 0.98
CA ASN A 56 -6.59 -0.61 1.68
C ASN A 56 -5.47 -1.23 0.82
N HIS A 57 -5.65 -1.34 -0.49
CA HIS A 57 -4.59 -1.82 -1.39
C HIS A 57 -3.37 -0.87 -1.37
N ASN A 58 -3.60 0.44 -1.23
CA ASN A 58 -2.55 1.46 -1.17
C ASN A 58 -1.87 1.58 0.22
N GLN A 59 -2.29 0.79 1.21
CA GLN A 59 -1.76 0.91 2.57
C GLN A 59 -0.26 0.67 2.64
N LYS A 60 0.39 1.42 3.54
CA LYS A 60 1.80 1.25 3.89
C LYS A 60 2.03 -0.12 4.54
N LEU A 61 3.28 -0.56 4.52
CA LEU A 61 3.70 -1.77 5.23
C LEU A 61 3.36 -1.65 6.72
N ALA A 62 2.81 -2.72 7.30
CA ALA A 62 2.51 -2.75 8.73
C ALA A 62 3.82 -2.67 9.55
N LYS A 63 3.79 -1.94 10.67
CA LYS A 63 4.99 -1.75 11.54
C LYS A 63 5.56 -3.06 12.09
N ASN A 64 4.73 -4.08 12.24
CA ASN A 64 5.09 -5.41 12.72
C ASN A 64 5.38 -6.41 11.59
N ASN A 65 5.58 -5.93 10.36
CA ASN A 65 5.99 -6.80 9.25
C ASN A 65 7.48 -7.15 9.39
N ASN A 66 7.77 -8.45 9.52
CA ASN A 66 9.14 -8.95 9.73
C ASN A 66 9.89 -9.26 8.42
N SER A 67 9.20 -9.35 7.28
CA SER A 67 9.85 -9.64 6.00
C SER A 67 10.45 -8.40 5.33
N GLY A 68 9.96 -7.21 5.70
CA GLY A 68 10.24 -5.95 5.01
C GLY A 68 9.44 -5.77 3.72
N TYR A 69 8.58 -6.75 3.36
CA TYR A 69 7.84 -6.75 2.09
C TYR A 69 6.37 -7.14 2.29
N LYS A 70 5.47 -6.42 1.62
CA LYS A 70 4.02 -6.70 1.60
C LYS A 70 3.78 -8.08 0.99
N GLY A 71 2.91 -8.85 1.64
CA GLY A 71 2.49 -10.18 1.18
C GLY A 71 3.56 -11.27 1.25
N VAL A 72 4.73 -11.00 1.82
CA VAL A 72 5.84 -11.95 1.91
C VAL A 72 5.97 -12.49 3.34
N TYR A 73 6.05 -13.81 3.47
CA TYR A 73 6.11 -14.52 4.74
C TYR A 73 7.23 -15.57 4.73
N PHE A 74 7.94 -15.74 5.84
CA PHE A 74 8.93 -16.82 5.97
C PHE A 74 8.26 -18.11 6.47
N ARG A 75 8.46 -19.22 5.75
CA ARG A 75 8.03 -20.56 6.16
C ARG A 75 9.19 -21.28 6.85
N SER A 76 9.17 -21.28 8.18
CA SER A 76 10.21 -21.93 9.00
C SER A 76 10.39 -23.42 8.69
N LYS A 77 9.30 -24.16 8.43
CA LYS A 77 9.35 -25.62 8.15
C LYS A 77 10.17 -25.99 6.90
N THR A 78 10.17 -25.12 5.90
CA THR A 78 10.86 -25.37 4.62
C THR A 78 12.03 -24.44 4.39
N SER A 79 12.28 -23.49 5.30
CA SER A 79 13.23 -22.38 5.13
C SER A 79 13.07 -21.64 3.81
N LYS A 80 11.83 -21.39 3.39
CA LYS A 80 11.50 -20.70 2.12
C LYS A 80 10.62 -19.49 2.35
N TRP A 81 10.55 -18.62 1.35
CA TRP A 81 9.72 -17.42 1.37
C TRP A 81 8.45 -17.64 0.56
N GLU A 82 7.31 -17.29 1.11
CA GLU A 82 6.01 -17.43 0.47
C GLU A 82 5.43 -16.06 0.14
N ALA A 83 4.90 -15.90 -1.06
CA ALA A 83 4.16 -14.70 -1.46
C ALA A 83 2.65 -14.97 -1.53
N ASN A 84 1.85 -14.07 -0.98
CA ASN A 84 0.40 -14.11 -1.04
C ASN A 84 -0.18 -12.72 -1.29
N ILE A 85 -1.33 -12.67 -1.95
CA ILE A 85 -2.10 -11.45 -2.14
C ILE A 85 -3.57 -11.69 -1.80
N SER A 86 -4.22 -10.72 -1.18
CA SER A 86 -5.66 -10.77 -0.89
C SER A 86 -6.41 -9.88 -1.87
N PHE A 87 -7.38 -10.43 -2.60
CA PHE A 87 -8.19 -9.68 -3.53
C PHE A 87 -9.63 -10.21 -3.49
N ASN A 88 -10.62 -9.32 -3.46
CA ASN A 88 -12.03 -9.68 -3.34
C ASN A 88 -12.32 -10.72 -2.23
N TYR A 89 -11.80 -10.46 -1.03
CA TYR A 89 -11.96 -11.32 0.16
C TYR A 89 -11.35 -12.73 0.03
N LYS A 90 -10.60 -13.01 -1.03
CA LYS A 90 -9.90 -14.28 -1.24
C LYS A 90 -8.40 -14.08 -1.19
N ARG A 91 -7.70 -15.04 -0.58
CA ARG A 91 -6.23 -15.09 -0.56
C ARG A 91 -5.75 -15.95 -1.73
N TYR A 92 -4.84 -15.40 -2.51
CA TYR A 92 -4.19 -16.06 -3.64
C TYR A 92 -2.75 -16.35 -3.26
N HIS A 93 -2.37 -17.62 -3.34
CA HIS A 93 -1.00 -18.08 -3.20
C HIS A 93 -0.24 -17.79 -4.50
N LEU A 94 0.84 -17.03 -4.41
CA LEU A 94 1.62 -16.59 -5.57
C LEU A 94 2.87 -17.46 -5.82
N GLY A 95 3.23 -18.29 -4.83
CA GLY A 95 4.36 -19.20 -4.93
C GLY A 95 5.24 -19.21 -3.69
N VAL A 96 6.22 -20.10 -3.74
CA VAL A 96 7.27 -20.27 -2.74
C VAL A 96 8.62 -20.08 -3.42
N PHE A 97 9.48 -19.29 -2.81
CA PHE A 97 10.72 -18.74 -3.37
C PHE A 97 11.89 -18.95 -2.42
N ASN A 98 13.11 -18.84 -2.94
CA ASN A 98 14.32 -19.03 -2.14
C ASN A 98 14.73 -17.72 -1.43
N SER A 99 14.36 -16.56 -1.98
CA SER A 99 14.60 -15.25 -1.37
C SER A 99 13.31 -14.48 -1.12
N LYS A 100 13.37 -13.55 -0.16
CA LYS A 100 12.25 -12.63 0.12
C LYS A 100 12.06 -11.63 -1.02
N GLU A 101 13.13 -11.28 -1.73
CA GLU A 101 13.14 -10.40 -2.91
C GLU A 101 12.35 -11.02 -4.07
N GLU A 102 12.59 -12.30 -4.39
CA GLU A 102 11.82 -13.04 -5.41
C GLU A 102 10.32 -13.08 -5.06
N ALA A 103 10.01 -13.39 -3.80
CA ALA A 103 8.64 -13.38 -3.29
C ALA A 103 8.01 -11.97 -3.41
N ALA A 104 8.77 -10.92 -3.10
CA ALA A 104 8.33 -9.53 -3.22
C ALA A 104 8.09 -9.12 -4.69
N GLN A 105 8.92 -9.60 -5.63
CA GLN A 105 8.72 -9.39 -7.06
C GLN A 105 7.43 -10.07 -7.54
N ALA A 106 7.17 -11.30 -7.09
CA ALA A 106 5.92 -12.00 -7.38
C ALA A 106 4.70 -11.25 -6.84
N TYR A 107 4.80 -10.71 -5.61
CA TYR A 107 3.77 -9.84 -5.04
C TYR A 107 3.55 -8.58 -5.88
N ASN A 108 4.61 -7.87 -6.30
CA ASN A 108 4.49 -6.66 -7.10
C ASN A 108 3.76 -6.92 -8.43
N LYS A 109 4.10 -8.02 -9.13
CA LYS A 109 3.41 -8.43 -10.36
C LYS A 109 1.92 -8.66 -10.11
N ALA A 110 1.58 -9.35 -9.03
CA ALA A 110 0.20 -9.59 -8.65
C ALA A 110 -0.53 -8.30 -8.22
N ALA A 111 0.12 -7.42 -7.47
CA ALA A 111 -0.45 -6.15 -7.03
C ALA A 111 -0.80 -5.24 -8.23
N ILE A 112 0.08 -5.15 -9.22
CA ILE A 112 -0.22 -4.43 -10.47
C ILE A 112 -1.45 -5.04 -11.15
N LYS A 113 -1.50 -6.38 -11.26
CA LYS A 113 -2.61 -7.08 -11.91
C LYS A 113 -3.95 -6.91 -11.20
N TYR A 114 -3.97 -7.03 -9.86
CA TYR A 114 -5.21 -7.08 -9.08
C TYR A 114 -5.64 -5.71 -8.55
N TYR A 115 -4.70 -4.84 -8.21
CA TYR A 115 -4.99 -3.54 -7.57
C TYR A 115 -4.86 -2.36 -8.53
N GLY A 116 -4.20 -2.54 -9.68
CA GLY A 116 -4.03 -1.49 -10.69
C GLY A 116 -3.35 -0.25 -10.13
N GLU A 117 -3.96 0.91 -10.33
CA GLU A 117 -3.46 2.19 -9.84
C GLU A 117 -3.37 2.30 -8.30
N PHE A 118 -4.08 1.44 -7.56
CA PHE A 118 -4.06 1.40 -6.09
C PHE A 118 -2.93 0.52 -5.52
N ALA A 119 -2.10 -0.05 -6.38
CA ALA A 119 -1.01 -0.91 -5.98
C ALA A 119 0.12 -0.11 -5.30
N ASN A 120 0.29 -0.30 -3.99
CA ASN A 120 1.49 0.14 -3.28
C ASN A 120 2.54 -0.99 -3.30
N LEU A 121 3.56 -0.82 -4.15
CA LEU A 121 4.57 -1.82 -4.49
C LEU A 121 5.71 -1.86 -3.47
N ASN A 122 6.28 -3.06 -3.30
CA ASN A 122 7.51 -3.27 -2.55
C ASN A 122 8.68 -2.61 -3.29
N LYS A 123 9.52 -1.86 -2.55
CA LYS A 123 10.80 -1.36 -3.05
C LYS A 123 11.85 -2.45 -2.89
N ILE A 124 12.21 -3.08 -3.99
CA ILE A 124 13.15 -4.21 -4.00
C ILE A 124 14.52 -3.60 -4.31
N THR A 125 15.40 -3.60 -3.32
CA THR A 125 16.79 -3.22 -3.55
C THR A 125 17.42 -4.37 -4.32
N GLN A 126 17.61 -4.17 -5.62
CA GLN A 126 18.51 -5.02 -6.38
C GLN A 126 19.86 -4.33 -6.27
N ASP A 127 20.75 -4.87 -5.46
CA ASP A 127 22.16 -4.50 -5.54
C ASP A 127 22.56 -4.68 -7.00
N TYR A 128 22.83 -3.55 -7.67
CA TYR A 128 23.55 -3.57 -8.92
C TYR A 128 24.88 -4.22 -8.59
N VAL A 129 25.00 -5.51 -8.85
CA VAL A 129 26.30 -6.14 -9.05
C VAL A 129 26.89 -5.33 -10.19
N ILE A 130 27.85 -4.48 -9.84
CA ILE A 130 28.74 -3.85 -10.78
C ILE A 130 29.38 -5.03 -11.51
N ALA A 131 28.88 -5.34 -12.69
CA ALA A 131 29.60 -6.19 -13.62
C ALA A 131 30.78 -5.36 -14.13
N THR A 132 31.78 -5.17 -13.28
CA THR A 132 33.14 -5.00 -13.74
C THR A 132 33.55 -6.31 -14.36
N CYS A 133 33.69 -6.34 -15.69
CA CYS A 133 34.63 -7.21 -16.39
C CYS A 133 34.98 -6.60 -17.75
N GLN A 134 36.22 -6.12 -17.79
CA GLN A 134 37.18 -6.06 -18.90
C GLN A 134 36.94 -5.07 -20.05
#